data_AF-A0A522H840-F1
#
_entry.id   AF-A0A522H840-F1
#
_cell.length_a   1.000
_cell.length_b   1.000
_cell.length_c   1.000
_cell.angle_alpha   90.00
_cell.angle_beta   90.00
_cell.angle_gamma   90.00
#
_symmetry.space_group_name_H-M   'P 1'
#
loop_
_entity.id
_entity.type
_entity.pdbx_description
1 polymer ?
#
loop_
_entity_poly.entity_id
_entity_poly.type
_entity_poly.pdbx_seq_one_letter_code
_entity_poly.pdbx_strand_id
1 'polypeptide(L)'
;MDELLARAVQGVDPGTPGAFWHIFLNLLNMVPWVAMFWWNLLFVVVGALLGWWRGRLLEGIVWSWVLGPIGWLVVLLKARPVPRAEPPPLPR
;
A
#
# COMPACT_ATOMS: atom_id res chain seq x y z
N MET A 1 20.89 11.06 -16.11
CA MET A 1 20.89 11.75 -14.80
C MET A 1 20.70 13.26 -15.00
N ASP A 2 21.34 13.81 -16.02
CA ASP A 2 21.27 15.22 -16.44
C ASP A 2 19.88 15.67 -16.90
N GLU A 3 19.08 14.75 -17.46
CA GLU A 3 17.73 15.06 -17.94
C GLU A 3 16.72 15.29 -16.81
N LEU A 4 16.86 14.57 -15.69
CA LEU A 4 16.07 14.77 -14.47
C LEU A 4 16.46 16.09 -13.78
N LEU A 5 17.76 16.42 -13.77
CA LEU A 5 18.27 17.70 -13.27
C LEU A 5 17.84 18.87 -14.15
N ALA A 6 17.91 18.74 -15.47
CA ALA A 6 17.49 19.75 -16.42
C ALA A 6 15.99 20.05 -16.30
N ARG A 7 15.16 19.03 -16.05
CA ARG A 7 13.72 19.18 -15.83
C ARG A 7 13.37 19.79 -14.46
N ALA A 8 14.18 19.50 -13.44
CA ALA A 8 14.03 20.09 -12.11
C ALA A 8 14.43 21.58 -12.08
N VAL A 9 15.39 21.99 -12.92
CA VAL A 9 15.90 23.37 -13.05
C VAL A 9 15.18 24.18 -14.13
N GLN A 10 14.38 23.55 -14.99
CA GLN A 10 13.64 24.21 -16.06
C GLN A 10 12.64 25.22 -15.49
N GLY A 11 12.97 26.51 -15.62
CA GLY A 11 12.12 27.63 -15.20
C GLY A 11 12.38 28.18 -13.79
N VAL A 12 13.47 27.78 -13.12
CA VAL A 12 13.85 28.32 -11.80
C VAL A 12 15.01 29.29 -11.95
N ASP A 13 14.76 30.56 -11.63
CA ASP A 13 15.80 31.59 -11.51
C ASP A 13 16.36 31.53 -10.07
N PRO A 14 17.62 31.08 -9.85
CA PRO A 14 18.15 30.82 -8.52
C PRO A 14 18.26 32.08 -7.62
N GLY A 15 17.98 33.27 -8.16
CA GLY A 15 17.96 34.54 -7.45
C GLY A 15 16.63 34.94 -6.80
N THR A 16 15.52 34.19 -7.00
CA THR A 16 14.21 34.59 -6.44
C THR A 16 13.91 33.98 -5.06
N PRO A 17 13.48 34.78 -4.06
CA PRO A 17 13.08 34.25 -2.76
C PRO A 17 11.80 33.41 -2.92
N GLY A 18 11.97 32.08 -2.97
CA GLY A 18 10.89 31.11 -3.25
C GLY A 18 11.31 29.93 -4.14
N ALA A 19 12.49 30.00 -4.77
CA ALA A 19 13.01 28.96 -5.66
C ALA A 19 13.06 27.55 -5.01
N PHE A 20 13.35 27.46 -3.71
CA PHE A 20 13.37 26.20 -2.97
C PHE A 20 12.02 25.47 -3.00
N TRP A 21 10.92 26.19 -2.76
CA TRP A 21 9.58 25.60 -2.76
C TRP A 21 9.15 25.15 -4.15
N HIS A 22 9.53 25.90 -5.20
CA HIS A 22 9.25 25.51 -6.57
C HIS A 22 10.02 24.26 -6.98
N ILE A 23 11.32 24.17 -6.69
CA ILE A 23 12.11 22.96 -6.97
C ILE A 23 11.54 21.77 -6.20
N PHE A 24 11.19 21.95 -4.92
CA PHE A 24 10.61 20.90 -4.09
C PHE A 24 9.27 20.39 -4.66
N LEU A 25 8.37 21.29 -5.04
CA LEU A 25 7.09 20.93 -5.66
C LEU A 25 7.28 20.25 -7.02
N ASN A 26 8.25 20.70 -7.82
CA ASN A 26 8.54 20.10 -9.12
C ASN A 26 9.12 18.68 -8.96
N LEU A 27 10.01 18.47 -7.98
CA LEU A 27 10.52 17.15 -7.61
C LEU A 27 9.40 16.24 -7.12
N LEU A 28 8.52 16.75 -6.24
CA LEU A 28 7.34 16.01 -5.82
C LEU A 28 6.49 15.62 -7.03
N ASN A 29 6.23 16.52 -7.97
CA ASN A 29 5.40 16.21 -9.13
C ASN A 29 6.05 15.19 -10.10
N MET A 30 7.38 15.06 -10.09
CA MET A 30 8.11 14.02 -10.84
C MET A 30 7.97 12.63 -10.24
N VAL A 31 7.63 12.52 -8.94
CA VAL A 31 7.32 11.22 -8.33
C VAL A 31 5.99 10.74 -8.89
N PRO A 32 5.89 9.48 -9.36
CA PRO A 32 4.67 8.94 -9.93
C PRO A 32 3.66 8.59 -8.83
N TRP A 33 3.15 9.60 -8.10
CA TRP A 33 2.21 9.46 -6.98
C TRP A 33 0.97 8.67 -7.37
N VAL A 34 0.43 8.96 -8.55
CA VAL A 34 -0.74 8.26 -9.09
C VAL A 34 -0.44 6.77 -9.24
N ALA A 35 0.72 6.42 -9.80
CA ALA A 35 1.11 5.02 -9.95
C ALA A 35 1.31 4.35 -8.59
N MET A 36 2.02 4.99 -7.65
CA MET A 36 2.23 4.43 -6.30
C MET A 36 0.90 4.22 -5.57
N PHE A 37 -0.03 5.16 -5.69
CA PHE A 37 -1.36 5.06 -5.10
C PHE A 37 -2.17 3.90 -5.71
N TRP A 38 -2.20 3.79 -7.04
CA TRP A 38 -2.89 2.69 -7.71
C TRP A 38 -2.27 1.33 -7.44
N TRP A 39 -0.94 1.24 -7.38
CA TRP A 39 -0.24 0.01 -6.98
C TRP A 39 -0.57 -0.38 -5.54
N ASN A 40 -0.59 0.57 -4.61
CA ASN A 40 -0.99 0.31 -3.23
C ASN A 40 -2.46 -0.17 -3.16
N LEU A 41 -3.36 0.53 -3.86
CA LEU A 41 -4.77 0.17 -3.91
C LEU A 41 -4.95 -1.24 -4.51
N LEU A 42 -4.21 -1.58 -5.56
CA LEU A 42 -4.22 -2.91 -6.15
C LEU A 42 -3.77 -3.97 -5.14
N PHE A 43 -2.72 -3.72 -4.37
CA PHE A 43 -2.27 -4.65 -3.34
C PHE A 43 -3.30 -4.88 -2.23
N VAL A 44 -3.98 -3.81 -1.81
CA VAL A 44 -5.06 -3.87 -0.82
C VAL A 44 -6.27 -4.63 -1.39
N VAL A 45 -6.69 -4.34 -2.62
CA VAL A 45 -7.84 -5.00 -3.25
C VAL A 45 -7.57 -6.49 -3.43
N VAL A 46 -6.41 -6.88 -3.95
CA VAL A 46 -6.02 -8.30 -4.10
C VAL A 46 -5.96 -8.99 -2.74
N GLY A 47 -5.41 -8.31 -1.73
CA GLY A 47 -5.38 -8.77 -0.35
C GLY A 47 -6.76 -8.99 0.28
N ALA A 48 -7.67 -8.05 0.05
CA ALA A 48 -9.05 -8.13 0.49
C ALA A 48 -9.79 -9.27 -0.22
N LEU A 49 -9.55 -9.46 -1.52
CA LEU A 49 -10.15 -10.54 -2.31
C LEU A 49 -9.68 -11.92 -1.84
N LEU A 50 -8.37 -12.08 -1.58
CA LEU A 50 -7.79 -13.29 -0.99
C LEU A 50 -8.34 -13.55 0.42
N GLY A 51 -8.47 -12.50 1.24
CA GLY A 51 -9.11 -12.56 2.54
C GLY A 51 -10.59 -12.95 2.47
N TRP A 52 -11.33 -12.42 1.49
CA TRP A 52 -12.72 -12.78 1.20
C TRP A 52 -12.85 -14.26 0.88
N TRP A 53 -12.00 -14.79 0.01
CA TRP A 53 -12.01 -16.20 -0.40
C TRP A 53 -11.76 -17.17 0.76
N ARG A 54 -11.10 -16.71 1.84
CA ARG A 54 -10.88 -17.50 3.08
C ARG A 54 -11.85 -17.19 4.22
N GLY A 55 -12.84 -16.31 4.02
CA GLY A 55 -13.79 -15.91 5.07
C GLY A 55 -13.21 -14.99 6.15
N ARG A 56 -12.08 -14.32 5.87
CA ARG A 56 -11.33 -13.46 6.81
C ARG A 56 -10.92 -12.13 6.16
N LEU A 57 -11.91 -11.40 5.66
CA LEU A 57 -11.74 -10.10 4.99
C LEU A 57 -10.87 -9.11 5.76
N LEU A 58 -11.18 -8.89 7.04
CA LEU A 58 -10.46 -7.95 7.90
C LEU A 58 -8.98 -8.29 8.04
N GLU A 59 -8.66 -9.58 8.21
CA GLU A 59 -7.25 -10.00 8.29
C GLU A 59 -6.56 -9.86 6.92
N GLY A 60 -7.23 -10.20 5.82
CA GLY A 60 -6.67 -10.02 4.48
C GLY A 60 -6.33 -8.57 4.17
N ILE A 61 -7.20 -7.64 4.57
CA ILE A 61 -6.98 -6.20 4.47
C ILE A 61 -5.80 -5.78 5.35
N VAL A 62 -5.80 -6.12 6.64
CA VAL A 62 -4.75 -5.71 7.59
C VAL A 62 -3.38 -6.25 7.18
N TRP A 63 -3.28 -7.53 6.81
CA TRP A 63 -2.01 -8.13 6.41
C TRP A 63 -1.48 -7.56 5.10
N SER A 64 -2.36 -7.31 4.12
CA SER A 64 -1.93 -6.75 2.83
C SER A 64 -1.61 -5.27 2.91
N TRP A 65 -2.18 -4.56 3.89
CA TRP A 65 -1.85 -3.16 4.16
C TRP A 65 -0.53 -3.00 4.91
N VAL A 66 -0.24 -3.88 5.88
CA VAL A 66 0.99 -3.83 6.70
C VAL A 66 2.21 -4.43 5.99
N LEU A 67 2.03 -5.54 5.27
CA LEU A 67 3.12 -6.30 4.65
C LEU A 67 3.14 -6.23 3.11
N GLY A 68 2.22 -5.48 2.50
CA GLY A 68 2.11 -5.36 1.06
C GLY A 68 1.91 -6.73 0.38
N PRO A 69 2.65 -7.05 -0.71
CA PRO A 69 2.51 -8.32 -1.41
C PRO A 69 2.89 -9.54 -0.54
N ILE A 70 3.72 -9.36 0.49
CA ILE A 70 4.07 -10.43 1.43
C ILE A 70 2.85 -10.80 2.30
N GLY A 71 1.95 -9.84 2.54
CA GLY A 71 0.70 -10.07 3.26
C GLY A 71 -0.18 -11.13 2.62
N TRP A 72 -0.12 -11.28 1.30
CA TRP A 72 -0.84 -12.32 0.56
C TRP A 72 -0.38 -13.72 0.95
N LEU A 73 0.94 -13.93 1.06
CA LEU A 73 1.53 -15.20 1.47
C LEU A 73 1.09 -15.56 2.89
N VAL A 74 1.02 -14.59 3.80
CA VAL A 74 0.51 -14.81 5.17
C VAL A 74 -0.94 -15.26 5.15
N VAL A 75 -1.81 -14.62 4.37
CA VAL A 75 -3.22 -15.03 4.23
C VAL A 75 -3.38 -16.42 3.62
N LEU A 76 -2.52 -16.77 2.65
CA LEU A 76 -2.48 -18.08 1.99
C LEU A 76 -1.95 -19.20 2.91
N LEU A 77 -0.88 -18.93 3.66
CA LEU A 77 -0.21 -19.90 4.53
C LEU A 77 -0.92 -20.06 5.88
N LYS A 78 -1.61 -19.02 6.36
CA LYS A 78 -2.33 -19.11 7.63
C LYS A 78 -3.53 -20.02 7.48
N ALA A 79 -3.43 -21.20 8.10
CA ALA A 79 -4.46 -22.23 8.12
C ALA A 79 -5.81 -21.62 8.57
N ARG A 80 -6.91 -22.16 8.01
CA ARG A 80 -8.27 -21.75 8.40
C ARG A 80 -8.38 -21.79 9.93
N PRO A 81 -8.97 -20.78 10.57
CA PRO A 81 -9.30 -20.87 11.98
C PRO A 81 -10.20 -22.09 12.11
N VAL A 82 -9.67 -23.14 12.74
CA VAL A 82 -10.48 -24.24 13.24
C VAL A 82 -11.53 -23.56 14.11
N PRO A 83 -12.84 -23.68 13.79
CA PRO A 83 -13.88 -23.17 14.66
C PRO A 83 -13.54 -23.70 16.04
N ARG A 84 -13.31 -22.79 16.99
CA ARG A 84 -13.00 -23.16 18.37
C ARG A 84 -14.09 -24.16 18.74
N ALA A 85 -13.71 -25.42 18.92
CA ALA A 85 -14.65 -26.47 19.27
C ALA A 85 -15.18 -26.09 20.64
N GLU A 86 -16.29 -25.35 20.66
CA GLU A 86 -17.02 -25.10 21.89
C GLU A 86 -17.38 -26.49 22.41
N PRO A 87 -16.89 -26.87 23.60
CA PRO A 87 -17.27 -28.15 24.17
C PRO A 87 -18.80 -28.15 24.29
N PRO A 88 -19.46 -29.23 23.88
CA PRO A 88 -20.91 -29.30 23.86
C PRO A 88 -21.47 -28.91 25.23
N PRO A 89 -22.53 -28.08 25.28
CA PRO A 89 -23.09 -27.62 26.54
C PRO A 89 -23.50 -28.85 27.36
N LEU A 90 -23.06 -28.88 28.61
CA LEU A 90 -23.39 -29.95 29.55
C LEU A 90 -24.91 -30.09 29.65
N PRO A 91 -25.47 -31.32 29.55
CA PRO A 91 -26.89 -31.55 29.73
C PRO A 91 -27.33 -31.05 31.12
N ARG A 92 -28.45 -30.34 31.17
CA ARG A 92 -29.08 -29.88 32.42
C ARG A 92 -29.63 -31.04 33.23
#